data_AF-A0A5P9NM79-F1
#
_entry.id   AF-A0A5P9NM79-F1
#
_cell.length_a   1.000
_cell.length_b   1.000
_cell.length_c   1.000
_cell.angle_alpha   90.00
_cell.angle_beta   90.00
_cell.angle_gamma   90.00
#
_symmetry.space_group_name_H-M   'P 1'
#
loop_
_entity.id
_entity.type
_entity.pdbx_description
1 polymer ?
#
loop_
_entity_poly.entity_id
_entity_poly.type
_entity_poly.pdbx_seq_one_letter_code
_entity_poly.pdbx_strand_id
1 'polypeptide(L)'
;MMNNTRNEVEESAVKHNSTWKLIAGLLAALTLAGCKIEVTVPSGGSVVTASGNFRCDAGETCTVDVYDIFFAEVFEAVPAQGQVFTGWRERQRGLCGGSLDACSLETAGMADNPSLMAVLESDQVFYLEPVFEKQAPYLILYGGEEQQFFLGCINCPAAHFESVCNANGSYGSPYAAYSIWNESGDFGSPYTNFSPWNIFATAAPVIYDTDGLFYGYLTANPSQQGRTRLSLLIQLTDFAADPQYTLASVRAWFCG
;
A
#
# COMPACT_ATOMS: atom_id res chain seq x y z
N MET A 1 -68.20 -41.54 -17.49
CA MET A 1 -68.81 -42.00 -16.23
C MET A 1 -67.74 -42.76 -15.44
N MET A 2 -67.65 -42.37 -14.17
CA MET A 2 -66.95 -42.95 -13.01
C MET A 2 -66.11 -44.24 -13.07
N ASN A 3 -65.07 -44.16 -12.25
CA ASN A 3 -64.42 -45.15 -11.37
C ASN A 3 -63.28 -46.02 -11.95
N ASN A 4 -62.03 -45.96 -11.46
CA ASN A 4 -61.45 -45.97 -10.09
C ASN A 4 -61.47 -47.35 -9.40
N THR A 5 -60.30 -47.97 -9.26
CA THR A 5 -59.69 -48.53 -8.02
C THR A 5 -58.28 -49.08 -8.35
N ARG A 6 -57.18 -48.55 -7.75
CA ARG A 6 -56.42 -49.02 -6.55
C ARG A 6 -55.74 -50.40 -6.73
N ASN A 7 -54.48 -50.69 -6.40
CA ASN A 7 -53.56 -50.23 -5.34
C ASN A 7 -52.07 -50.57 -5.64
N GLU A 8 -51.19 -49.96 -4.84
CA GLU A 8 -49.71 -49.93 -4.75
C GLU A 8 -49.00 -51.26 -4.43
N VAL A 9 -47.70 -51.39 -4.79
CA VAL A 9 -46.60 -52.01 -4.00
C VAL A 9 -45.22 -51.39 -4.40
N GLU A 10 -44.34 -51.35 -3.40
CA GLU A 10 -43.05 -50.68 -3.12
C GLU A 10 -41.79 -50.91 -4.01
N GLU A 11 -40.81 -50.03 -3.72
CA GLU A 11 -39.38 -49.93 -4.08
C GLU A 11 -38.53 -51.21 -4.06
N SER A 12 -37.49 -51.23 -4.91
CA SER A 12 -36.20 -51.90 -4.64
C SER A 12 -35.07 -51.32 -5.50
N ALA A 13 -33.93 -51.07 -4.84
CA ALA A 13 -32.75 -50.36 -5.32
C ALA A 13 -31.93 -51.07 -6.43
N VAL A 14 -31.31 -50.27 -7.32
CA VAL A 14 -30.39 -50.74 -8.38
C VAL A 14 -28.93 -50.58 -7.95
N LYS A 15 -28.16 -51.67 -8.02
CA LYS A 15 -26.74 -51.77 -7.68
C LYS A 15 -25.90 -51.61 -8.95
N HIS A 16 -25.08 -50.55 -9.03
CA HIS A 16 -24.19 -50.27 -10.17
C HIS A 16 -22.97 -51.18 -10.17
N ASN A 17 -22.63 -51.75 -11.33
CA ASN A 17 -21.34 -52.36 -11.61
C ASN A 17 -20.95 -52.04 -13.07
N SER A 18 -19.91 -51.24 -13.29
CA SER A 18 -19.34 -51.01 -14.62
C SER A 18 -17.84 -50.73 -14.50
N THR A 19 -17.06 -51.69 -14.97
CA THR A 19 -15.61 -51.66 -15.11
C THR A 19 -15.21 -50.77 -16.29
N TRP A 20 -14.50 -49.66 -16.03
CA TRP A 20 -13.78 -48.90 -17.06
C TRP A 20 -12.30 -48.84 -16.66
N LYS A 21 -11.44 -49.54 -17.41
CA LYS A 21 -9.99 -49.43 -17.27
C LYS A 21 -9.56 -48.09 -17.88
N LEU A 22 -9.19 -47.13 -17.05
CA LEU A 22 -8.48 -45.92 -17.48
C LEU A 22 -6.98 -46.24 -17.55
N ILE A 23 -6.43 -46.28 -18.77
CA ILE A 23 -4.98 -46.20 -18.98
C ILE A 23 -4.65 -44.71 -18.90
N ALA A 24 -4.21 -44.26 -17.73
CA ALA A 24 -3.59 -42.95 -17.58
C ALA A 24 -2.15 -43.03 -18.10
N GLY A 25 -1.93 -42.54 -19.32
CA GLY A 25 -0.58 -42.29 -19.83
C GLY A 25 0.04 -41.16 -19.02
N LEU A 26 1.00 -41.49 -18.16
CA LEU A 26 1.82 -40.52 -17.46
C LEU A 26 2.74 -39.86 -18.51
N LEU A 27 2.35 -38.70 -19.03
CA LEU A 27 3.27 -37.84 -19.76
C LEU A 27 4.21 -37.24 -18.70
N ALA A 28 5.33 -37.93 -18.44
CA ALA A 28 6.38 -37.40 -17.59
C ALA A 28 6.96 -36.17 -18.32
N ALA A 29 6.51 -34.98 -17.93
CA ALA A 29 7.18 -33.75 -18.29
C ALA A 29 8.61 -33.87 -17.74
N LEU A 30 9.58 -34.00 -18.65
CA LEU A 30 11.00 -33.89 -18.33
C LEU A 30 11.22 -32.47 -17.80
N THR A 31 11.09 -32.29 -16.49
CA THR A 31 11.52 -31.05 -15.85
C THR A 31 13.04 -31.04 -15.96
N LEU A 32 13.59 -30.11 -16.73
CA LEU A 32 15.02 -29.83 -16.71
C LEU A 32 15.40 -29.56 -15.24
N ALA A 33 16.38 -30.31 -14.74
CA ALA A 33 16.87 -30.13 -13.38
C ALA A 33 17.53 -28.77 -13.28
N GLY A 34 17.21 -28.01 -12.23
CA GLY A 34 17.75 -26.67 -12.04
C GLY A 34 17.05 -25.90 -10.93
N CYS A 35 17.79 -24.98 -10.33
CA CYS A 35 17.26 -24.09 -9.30
C CYS A 35 16.15 -23.21 -9.90
N LYS A 36 15.10 -22.95 -9.11
CA LYS A 36 13.93 -22.18 -9.55
C LYS A 36 13.69 -20.99 -8.66
N ILE A 37 13.35 -19.88 -9.28
CA ILE A 37 12.79 -18.72 -8.60
C ILE A 37 11.29 -18.71 -8.90
N GLU A 38 10.48 -18.91 -7.86
CA GLU A 38 9.04 -18.73 -7.94
C GLU A 38 8.70 -17.28 -7.58
N VAL A 39 8.21 -16.54 -8.57
CA VAL A 39 7.78 -15.15 -8.43
C VAL A 39 6.27 -15.16 -8.21
N THR A 40 5.81 -14.82 -7.01
CA THR A 40 4.38 -14.72 -6.70
C THR A 40 3.99 -13.26 -6.54
N VAL A 41 3.08 -12.78 -7.40
CA VAL A 41 2.71 -11.37 -7.46
C VAL A 41 1.29 -11.17 -6.94
N PRO A 42 1.06 -10.40 -5.86
CA PRO A 42 -0.30 -10.11 -5.41
C PRO A 42 -1.01 -9.13 -6.35
N SER A 43 -2.31 -8.89 -6.16
CA SER A 43 -3.16 -8.05 -7.05
C SER A 43 -2.78 -6.56 -7.11
N GLY A 44 -1.70 -6.13 -6.46
CA GLY A 44 -1.28 -4.74 -6.32
C GLY A 44 -0.20 -4.26 -7.30
N GLY A 45 0.23 -5.08 -8.27
CA GLY A 45 1.27 -4.67 -9.21
C GLY A 45 1.77 -5.80 -10.09
N SER A 46 2.93 -5.59 -10.72
CA SER A 46 3.65 -6.58 -11.52
C SER A 46 5.11 -6.67 -11.09
N VAL A 47 5.80 -7.76 -11.41
CA VAL A 47 7.25 -7.86 -11.32
C VAL A 47 7.81 -7.95 -12.73
N VAL A 48 8.79 -7.11 -13.04
CA VAL A 48 9.51 -7.15 -14.32
C VAL A 48 11.00 -7.29 -14.06
N THR A 49 11.75 -7.64 -15.10
CA THR A 49 13.21 -7.58 -15.07
C THR A 49 13.69 -6.34 -15.83
N ALA A 50 14.78 -5.72 -15.37
CA ALA A 50 15.38 -4.57 -16.04
C ALA A 50 15.83 -4.88 -17.48
N SER A 51 16.14 -6.15 -17.76
CA SER A 51 16.44 -6.67 -19.10
C SER A 51 15.22 -6.72 -20.02
N GLY A 52 14.01 -6.72 -19.47
CA GLY A 52 12.75 -6.92 -20.19
C GLY A 52 12.45 -8.37 -20.57
N ASN A 53 13.29 -9.33 -20.16
CA ASN A 53 13.15 -10.75 -20.51
C ASN A 53 11.96 -11.42 -19.81
N PHE A 54 11.63 -10.95 -18.62
CA PHE A 54 10.60 -11.52 -17.76
C PHE A 54 9.62 -10.46 -17.27
N ARG A 55 8.34 -10.83 -17.28
CA ARG A 55 7.22 -10.10 -16.69
C ARG A 55 6.29 -11.11 -16.03
N CYS A 56 5.91 -10.83 -14.79
CA CYS A 56 4.90 -11.56 -14.03
C CYS A 56 3.84 -10.57 -13.57
N ASP A 57 2.60 -10.77 -14.02
CA ASP A 57 1.51 -9.81 -13.82
C ASP A 57 0.74 -10.05 -12.51
N ALA A 58 -0.14 -9.11 -12.18
CA ALA A 58 -0.89 -9.10 -10.93
C ALA A 58 -1.71 -10.38 -10.74
N GLY A 59 -1.52 -11.06 -9.61
CA GLY A 59 -2.21 -12.30 -9.28
C GLY A 59 -1.59 -13.56 -9.90
N GLU A 60 -0.48 -13.44 -10.64
CA GLU A 60 0.21 -14.57 -11.22
C GLU A 60 1.29 -15.15 -10.29
N THR A 61 1.58 -16.43 -10.54
CA THR A 61 2.79 -17.08 -10.04
C THR A 61 3.59 -17.55 -11.25
N CYS A 62 4.77 -16.97 -11.43
CA CYS A 62 5.68 -17.28 -12.53
C CYS A 62 6.89 -18.07 -12.01
N THR A 63 7.45 -18.94 -12.84
CA THR A 63 8.67 -19.69 -12.52
C THR A 63 9.78 -19.23 -13.44
N VAL A 64 10.92 -18.85 -12.88
CA VAL A 64 12.15 -18.56 -13.59
C VAL A 64 13.14 -19.67 -13.28
N ASP A 65 13.56 -20.39 -14.31
CA ASP A 65 14.57 -21.43 -14.17
C ASP A 65 15.98 -20.80 -14.22
N VAL A 66 16.85 -21.24 -13.33
CA VAL A 66 18.24 -20.80 -13.20
C VAL A 66 19.15 -21.99 -13.49
N TYR A 67 19.68 -22.02 -14.71
CA TYR A 67 20.40 -23.20 -15.23
C TYR A 67 21.93 -23.14 -15.07
N ASP A 68 22.51 -21.95 -14.92
CA ASP A 68 23.96 -21.78 -14.92
C ASP A 68 24.45 -20.57 -14.11
N ILE A 69 25.77 -20.36 -14.14
CA ILE A 69 26.49 -19.27 -13.47
C ILE A 69 26.41 -17.92 -14.22
N PHE A 70 25.74 -17.87 -15.38
CA PHE A 70 25.58 -16.66 -16.18
C PHE A 70 24.23 -15.97 -15.92
N PHE A 71 23.39 -16.52 -15.04
CA PHE A 71 22.17 -15.86 -14.61
C PHE A 71 22.50 -14.55 -13.89
N ALA A 72 21.99 -13.45 -14.43
CA ALA A 72 22.08 -12.12 -13.85
C ALA A 72 20.83 -11.34 -14.25
N GLU A 73 19.95 -11.08 -13.29
CA GLU A 73 18.71 -10.34 -13.51
C GLU A 73 18.45 -9.38 -12.34
N VAL A 74 17.85 -8.23 -12.66
CA VAL A 74 17.39 -7.26 -11.65
C VAL A 74 15.87 -7.22 -11.72
N PHE A 75 15.22 -7.72 -10.67
CA PHE A 75 13.78 -7.76 -10.57
C PHE A 75 13.25 -6.46 -9.94
N GLU A 76 12.33 -5.82 -10.64
CA GLU A 76 11.70 -4.58 -10.25
C GLU A 76 10.21 -4.82 -9.96
N ALA A 77 9.78 -4.45 -8.76
CA ALA A 77 8.37 -4.42 -8.41
C ALA A 77 7.74 -3.13 -8.93
N VAL A 78 6.74 -3.27 -9.80
CA VAL A 78 6.02 -2.16 -10.42
C VAL A 78 4.62 -2.08 -9.82
N PRO A 79 4.34 -1.13 -8.92
CA PRO A 79 3.02 -0.97 -8.33
C PRO A 79 1.97 -0.59 -9.37
N ALA A 80 0.74 -1.09 -9.18
CA ALA A 80 -0.42 -0.60 -9.90
C ALA A 80 -0.82 0.82 -9.43
N GLN A 81 -1.75 1.47 -10.14
CA GLN A 81 -2.25 2.78 -9.74
C GLN A 81 -2.82 2.76 -8.31
N GLY A 82 -2.40 3.72 -7.47
CA GLY A 82 -2.82 3.81 -6.07
C GLY A 82 -2.24 2.73 -5.16
N GLN A 83 -1.20 2.03 -5.61
CA GLN A 83 -0.41 1.09 -4.82
C GLN A 83 1.01 1.63 -4.64
N VAL A 84 1.64 1.22 -3.56
CA VAL A 84 3.06 1.45 -3.29
C VAL A 84 3.73 0.12 -3.02
N PHE A 85 4.94 -0.04 -3.52
CA PHE A 85 5.80 -1.16 -3.14
C PHE A 85 6.39 -0.86 -1.76
N THR A 86 6.17 -1.76 -0.80
CA THR A 86 6.65 -1.62 0.58
C THR A 86 7.77 -2.60 0.93
N GLY A 87 8.25 -3.34 -0.07
CA GLY A 87 9.42 -4.21 0.03
C GLY A 87 9.15 -5.65 -0.40
N TRP A 88 10.20 -6.46 -0.46
CA TRP A 88 10.06 -7.89 -0.73
C TRP A 88 9.71 -8.65 0.55
N ARG A 89 8.82 -9.63 0.46
CA ARG A 89 8.35 -10.38 1.63
C ARG A 89 9.48 -11.21 2.25
N GLU A 90 9.72 -11.00 3.53
CA GLU A 90 10.64 -11.83 4.31
C GLU A 90 10.00 -13.20 4.61
N ARG A 91 10.67 -14.27 4.17
CA ARG A 91 10.25 -15.65 4.39
C ARG A 91 11.42 -16.62 4.25
N GLN A 92 11.23 -17.86 4.70
CA GLN A 92 12.21 -18.92 4.47
C GLN A 92 12.42 -19.14 2.96
N ARG A 93 13.70 -19.13 2.53
CA ARG A 93 14.10 -19.16 1.11
C ARG A 93 13.56 -17.99 0.28
N GLY A 94 13.14 -16.91 0.94
CA GLY A 94 12.78 -15.65 0.29
C GLY A 94 14.03 -14.91 -0.16
N LEU A 95 13.98 -14.34 -1.35
CA LEU A 95 15.02 -13.49 -1.91
C LEU A 95 14.69 -12.02 -1.62
N CYS A 96 15.71 -11.23 -1.28
CA CYS A 96 15.62 -9.79 -1.03
C CYS A 96 14.66 -9.35 0.10
N GLY A 97 14.24 -10.27 0.98
CA GLY A 97 13.28 -10.00 2.06
C GLY A 97 13.61 -8.76 2.88
N GLY A 98 12.62 -7.89 3.06
CA GLY A 98 12.73 -6.61 3.77
C GLY A 98 13.36 -5.48 2.97
N SER A 99 13.99 -5.75 1.82
CA SER A 99 14.55 -4.71 0.97
C SER A 99 13.46 -3.90 0.27
N LEU A 100 13.65 -2.59 0.19
CA LEU A 100 12.84 -1.64 -0.58
C LEU A 100 13.40 -1.40 -1.99
N ASP A 101 14.59 -1.92 -2.27
CA ASP A 101 15.27 -1.78 -3.55
C ASP A 101 14.87 -2.89 -4.54
N ALA A 102 15.18 -2.68 -5.82
CA ALA A 102 15.10 -3.74 -6.82
C ALA A 102 15.95 -4.96 -6.39
N CYS A 103 15.47 -6.16 -6.66
CA CYS A 103 16.12 -7.39 -6.26
C CYS A 103 17.11 -7.84 -7.33
N SER A 104 18.40 -7.53 -7.13
CA SER A 104 19.48 -7.97 -8.00
C SER A 104 19.90 -9.40 -7.65
N LEU A 105 19.81 -10.32 -8.61
CA LEU A 105 20.15 -11.74 -8.45
C LEU A 105 21.17 -12.14 -9.51
N GLU A 106 22.33 -12.62 -9.07
CA GLU A 106 23.41 -13.08 -9.93
C GLU A 106 24.03 -14.39 -9.42
N THR A 107 24.43 -15.26 -10.35
CA THR A 107 25.05 -16.57 -10.03
C THR A 107 26.52 -16.64 -10.39
N ALA A 108 27.10 -15.59 -10.98
CA ALA A 108 28.51 -15.55 -11.41
C ALA A 108 29.49 -15.84 -10.26
N GLY A 109 29.19 -15.38 -9.05
CA GLY A 109 30.00 -15.62 -7.85
C GLY A 109 29.98 -17.07 -7.33
N MET A 110 29.17 -17.95 -7.92
CA MET A 110 29.00 -19.34 -7.46
C MET A 110 30.03 -20.31 -8.07
N ALA A 111 30.70 -19.93 -9.16
CA ALA A 111 31.52 -20.84 -9.97
C ALA A 111 32.61 -21.60 -9.19
N ASP A 112 33.25 -20.93 -8.23
CA ASP A 112 34.33 -21.51 -7.41
C ASP A 112 33.86 -22.05 -6.05
N ASN A 113 32.54 -22.13 -5.81
CA ASN A 113 31.97 -22.59 -4.56
C ASN A 113 31.12 -23.87 -4.75
N PRO A 114 31.65 -25.06 -4.38
CA PRO A 114 30.96 -26.34 -4.60
C PRO A 114 29.58 -26.42 -3.93
N SER A 115 29.40 -25.77 -2.78
CA SER A 115 28.11 -25.78 -2.08
C SER A 115 27.06 -24.92 -2.79
N LEU A 116 27.47 -23.82 -3.44
CA LEU A 116 26.56 -22.99 -4.23
C LEU A 116 26.26 -23.63 -5.59
N MET A 117 27.25 -24.27 -6.22
CA MET A 117 27.04 -25.07 -7.43
C MET A 117 26.03 -26.20 -7.21
N ALA A 118 26.09 -26.87 -6.06
CA ALA A 118 25.10 -27.90 -5.70
C ALA A 118 23.67 -27.35 -5.58
N VAL A 119 23.49 -26.06 -5.30
CA VAL A 119 22.17 -25.42 -5.31
C VAL A 119 21.69 -25.22 -6.75
N LEU A 120 22.55 -24.73 -7.65
CA LEU A 120 22.24 -24.55 -9.08
C LEU A 120 21.87 -25.88 -9.76
N GLU A 121 22.55 -26.97 -9.39
CA GLU A 121 22.31 -28.31 -9.91
C GLU A 121 21.11 -29.04 -9.24
N SER A 122 20.42 -28.39 -8.29
CA SER A 122 19.30 -28.96 -7.55
C SER A 122 17.95 -28.38 -7.96
N ASP A 123 16.86 -29.11 -7.72
CA ASP A 123 15.48 -28.61 -7.94
C ASP A 123 14.96 -27.74 -6.79
N GLN A 124 15.85 -26.98 -6.13
CA GLN A 124 15.45 -26.09 -5.05
C GLN A 124 14.66 -24.90 -5.59
N VAL A 125 13.62 -24.53 -4.84
CA VAL A 125 12.79 -23.35 -5.11
C VAL A 125 13.10 -22.25 -4.10
N PHE A 126 13.39 -21.06 -4.62
CA PHE A 126 13.49 -19.81 -3.90
C PHE A 126 12.30 -18.91 -4.26
N TYR A 127 11.90 -18.04 -3.35
CA TYR A 127 10.68 -17.25 -3.50
C TYR A 127 11.01 -15.78 -3.65
N LEU A 128 10.37 -15.13 -4.62
CA LEU A 128 10.41 -13.68 -4.79
C LEU A 128 8.97 -13.16 -4.77
N GLU A 129 8.62 -12.37 -3.76
CA GLU A 129 7.25 -11.94 -3.55
C GLU A 129 7.23 -10.47 -3.13
N PRO A 130 6.78 -9.54 -3.99
CA PRO A 130 6.67 -8.14 -3.61
C PRO A 130 5.48 -7.93 -2.66
N VAL A 131 5.61 -6.97 -1.75
CA VAL A 131 4.52 -6.47 -0.93
C VAL A 131 4.06 -5.15 -1.52
N PHE A 132 2.79 -5.12 -1.93
CA PHE A 132 2.11 -3.90 -2.36
C PHE A 132 1.08 -3.52 -1.33
N GLU A 133 1.05 -2.24 -0.98
CA GLU A 133 0.05 -1.66 -0.09
C GLU A 133 -0.69 -0.53 -0.80
N LYS A 134 -1.93 -0.29 -0.39
CA LYS A 134 -2.67 0.87 -0.88
C LYS A 134 -1.93 2.13 -0.48
N GLN A 135 -1.71 3.02 -1.45
CA GLN A 135 -1.27 4.37 -1.17
C GLN A 135 -2.34 5.04 -0.31
N ALA A 136 -1.95 5.52 0.87
CA ALA A 136 -2.84 6.33 1.68
C ALA A 136 -3.19 7.61 0.90
N PRO A 137 -4.47 7.99 0.81
CA PRO A 137 -4.84 9.18 0.07
C PRO A 137 -4.28 10.43 0.76
N TYR A 138 -4.07 11.49 -0.02
CA TYR A 138 -3.63 12.75 0.55
C TYR A 138 -4.79 13.43 1.26
N LEU A 139 -4.51 13.96 2.45
CA LEU A 139 -5.44 14.72 3.26
C LEU A 139 -5.27 16.20 2.94
N ILE A 140 -6.33 16.80 2.43
CA ILE A 140 -6.40 18.16 1.95
C ILE A 140 -7.21 19.01 2.93
N LEU A 141 -6.69 20.20 3.21
CA LEU A 141 -7.32 21.18 4.07
C LEU A 141 -8.05 22.23 3.23
N TYR A 142 -9.27 22.54 3.64
CA TYR A 142 -9.99 23.72 3.16
C TYR A 142 -10.45 24.56 4.35
N GLY A 143 -10.54 25.87 4.17
CA GLY A 143 -10.94 26.82 5.21
C GLY A 143 -11.71 28.02 4.67
N GLY A 144 -12.18 28.86 5.59
CA GLY A 144 -13.03 30.02 5.30
C GLY A 144 -14.49 29.76 5.68
N GLU A 145 -15.32 30.78 5.59
CA GLU A 145 -16.75 30.70 5.98
C GLU A 145 -17.49 29.56 5.27
N GLU A 146 -17.18 29.34 3.99
CA GLU A 146 -17.78 28.29 3.16
C GLU A 146 -16.78 27.19 2.82
N GLN A 147 -15.65 27.12 3.52
CA GLN A 147 -14.56 26.16 3.23
C GLN A 147 -14.04 26.29 1.78
N GLN A 148 -14.02 27.50 1.25
CA GLN A 148 -13.70 27.79 -0.15
C GLN A 148 -12.21 27.93 -0.44
N PHE A 149 -11.39 28.13 0.58
CA PHE A 149 -9.95 28.34 0.42
C PHE A 149 -9.19 27.04 0.64
N PHE A 150 -8.43 26.61 -0.37
CA PHE A 150 -7.48 25.51 -0.22
C PHE A 150 -6.32 25.94 0.68
N LEU A 151 -6.03 25.17 1.72
CA LEU A 151 -5.01 25.47 2.73
C LEU A 151 -3.81 24.51 2.70
N GLY A 152 -3.77 23.61 1.72
CA GLY A 152 -2.67 22.67 1.52
C GLY A 152 -2.98 21.23 1.90
N CYS A 153 -1.98 20.38 1.68
CA CYS A 153 -2.01 18.96 1.97
C CYS A 153 -1.25 18.66 3.27
N ILE A 154 -1.94 18.07 4.26
CA ILE A 154 -1.41 17.89 5.61
C ILE A 154 -0.50 16.66 5.77
N ASN A 155 -0.62 15.66 4.90
CA ASN A 155 0.21 14.45 4.91
C ASN A 155 1.08 14.29 3.66
N CYS A 156 1.18 15.33 2.81
CA CYS A 156 2.08 15.31 1.66
C CYS A 156 3.53 15.47 2.10
N PRO A 157 4.49 14.86 1.38
CA PRO A 157 5.92 15.06 1.63
C PRO A 157 6.28 16.55 1.71
N ALA A 158 7.18 16.94 2.62
CA ALA A 158 7.53 18.35 2.85
C ALA A 158 8.07 19.07 1.60
N ALA A 159 8.66 18.33 0.65
CA ALA A 159 9.12 18.88 -0.62
C ALA A 159 7.99 19.17 -1.62
N HIS A 160 6.79 18.62 -1.40
CA HIS A 160 5.63 18.84 -2.28
C HIS A 160 5.18 20.31 -2.21
N PHE A 161 4.82 20.90 -3.36
CA PHE A 161 4.50 22.33 -3.43
C PHE A 161 3.21 22.70 -2.67
N GLU A 162 2.30 21.73 -2.49
CA GLU A 162 1.05 21.91 -1.72
C GLU A 162 1.18 21.50 -0.25
N SER A 163 2.33 20.96 0.19
CA SER A 163 2.47 20.47 1.55
C SER A 163 2.42 21.62 2.55
N VAL A 164 1.67 21.44 3.64
CA VAL A 164 1.72 22.35 4.81
C VAL A 164 3.09 22.32 5.48
N CYS A 165 3.95 21.36 5.17
CA CYS A 165 5.31 21.27 5.70
C CYS A 165 6.37 21.89 4.77
N ASN A 166 5.99 22.38 3.59
CA ASN A 166 6.89 23.10 2.71
C ASN A 166 7.09 24.54 3.19
N ALA A 167 8.18 24.79 3.93
CA ALA A 167 8.49 26.11 4.52
C ALA A 167 8.63 27.25 3.49
N ASN A 168 8.90 26.90 2.23
CA ASN A 168 9.06 27.85 1.13
C ASN A 168 7.82 27.89 0.22
N GLY A 169 6.78 27.08 0.51
CA GLY A 169 5.56 26.97 -0.28
C GLY A 169 4.43 27.87 0.23
N SER A 170 3.41 28.06 -0.60
CA SER A 170 2.25 28.92 -0.32
C SER A 170 1.38 28.47 0.87
N TYR A 171 1.53 27.21 1.29
CA TYR A 171 0.68 26.59 2.33
C TYR A 171 1.47 26.18 3.57
N GLY A 172 2.79 26.02 3.46
CA GLY A 172 3.65 25.63 4.58
C GLY A 172 4.55 26.74 5.13
N SER A 173 4.67 27.87 4.42
CA SER A 173 5.43 29.02 4.88
C SER A 173 4.69 29.77 5.98
N PRO A 174 5.35 30.09 7.13
CA PRO A 174 4.73 30.86 8.21
C PRO A 174 4.44 32.32 7.84
N TYR A 175 4.76 32.75 6.61
CA TYR A 175 4.49 34.09 6.11
C TYR A 175 3.43 34.11 5.00
N ALA A 176 2.97 32.95 4.53
CA ALA A 176 2.00 32.87 3.45
C ALA A 176 0.56 33.07 3.94
N ALA A 177 -0.27 33.71 3.13
CA ALA A 177 -1.64 34.09 3.52
C ALA A 177 -2.56 32.88 3.82
N TYR A 178 -2.38 31.78 3.07
CA TYR A 178 -3.19 30.56 3.21
C TYR A 178 -2.52 29.49 4.08
N SER A 179 -1.41 29.80 4.74
CA SER A 179 -0.75 28.83 5.60
C SER A 179 -1.41 28.79 6.97
N ILE A 180 -1.69 27.57 7.42
CA ILE A 180 -2.07 27.32 8.82
C ILE A 180 -0.93 27.68 9.79
N TRP A 181 0.31 27.88 9.33
CA TRP A 181 1.43 28.24 10.20
C TRP A 181 1.69 29.75 10.31
N ASN A 182 0.90 30.57 9.63
CA ASN A 182 1.03 32.02 9.69
C ASN A 182 0.24 32.57 10.89
N GLU A 183 0.92 32.81 12.01
CA GLU A 183 0.32 33.34 13.26
C GLU A 183 -0.36 34.70 13.08
N SER A 184 -0.02 35.45 12.03
CA SER A 184 -0.65 36.74 11.69
C SER A 184 -1.73 36.63 10.62
N GLY A 185 -1.95 35.45 10.04
CA GLY A 185 -2.90 35.20 8.95
C GLY A 185 -4.23 34.61 9.42
N ASP A 186 -5.22 34.63 8.53
CA ASP A 186 -6.58 34.18 8.84
C ASP A 186 -6.68 32.71 9.26
N PHE A 187 -5.79 31.86 8.74
CA PHE A 187 -5.82 30.42 8.96
C PHE A 187 -4.79 29.90 9.96
N GLY A 188 -3.87 30.74 10.43
CA GLY A 188 -2.83 30.36 11.39
C GLY A 188 -2.82 31.18 12.67
N SER A 189 -3.57 32.28 12.75
CA SER A 189 -3.66 33.06 13.97
C SER A 189 -4.47 32.33 15.04
N PRO A 190 -4.03 32.26 16.32
CA PRO A 190 -4.80 31.63 17.38
C PRO A 190 -6.07 32.41 17.77
N TYR A 191 -6.34 33.55 17.13
CA TYR A 191 -7.46 34.45 17.46
C TYR A 191 -8.57 34.46 16.41
N THR A 192 -8.34 33.94 15.21
CA THR A 192 -9.32 33.99 14.11
C THR A 192 -10.28 32.82 14.19
N ASN A 193 -11.50 32.98 13.66
CA ASN A 193 -12.51 31.91 13.67
C ASN A 193 -12.21 30.79 12.63
N PHE A 194 -11.28 31.02 11.70
CA PHE A 194 -10.90 30.10 10.62
C PHE A 194 -9.63 29.30 10.92
N SER A 195 -8.96 29.60 12.03
CA SER A 195 -7.72 28.94 12.40
C SER A 195 -8.00 27.63 13.13
N PRO A 196 -7.27 26.55 12.80
CA PRO A 196 -7.35 25.30 13.54
C PRO A 196 -6.78 25.43 14.96
N TRP A 197 -6.06 26.50 15.31
CA TRP A 197 -5.39 26.67 16.61
C TRP A 197 -6.19 27.50 17.60
N ASN A 198 -7.25 28.16 17.16
CA ASN A 198 -8.12 28.90 18.06
C ASN A 198 -9.06 27.93 18.80
N ILE A 199 -8.89 27.81 20.11
CA ILE A 199 -9.69 26.91 20.97
C ILE A 199 -11.18 27.28 21.06
N PHE A 200 -11.56 28.45 20.54
CA PHE A 200 -12.95 28.91 20.46
C PHE A 200 -13.47 29.00 19.02
N ALA A 201 -12.66 28.62 18.02
CA ALA A 201 -13.09 28.64 16.63
C ALA A 201 -14.30 27.72 16.39
N THR A 202 -15.18 28.18 15.51
CA THR A 202 -16.40 27.49 15.06
C THR A 202 -16.41 27.25 13.56
N ALA A 203 -15.49 27.89 12.82
CA ALA A 203 -15.34 27.76 11.37
C ALA A 203 -13.93 27.24 11.01
N ALA A 204 -13.42 26.29 11.80
CA ALA A 204 -12.10 25.69 11.59
C ALA A 204 -12.01 24.94 10.23
N PRO A 205 -10.80 24.67 9.72
CA PRO A 205 -10.61 23.99 8.46
C PRO A 205 -11.18 22.58 8.43
N VAL A 206 -11.75 22.18 7.30
CA VAL A 206 -12.19 20.81 7.02
C VAL A 206 -11.06 19.97 6.41
N ILE A 207 -11.09 18.67 6.69
CA ILE A 207 -10.18 17.69 6.13
C ILE A 207 -10.96 16.78 5.18
N TYR A 208 -10.56 16.77 3.91
CA TYR A 208 -10.98 15.77 2.93
C TYR A 208 -9.80 14.93 2.49
N ASP A 209 -10.02 13.69 2.08
CA ASP A 209 -9.01 13.03 1.25
C ASP A 209 -9.17 13.39 -0.24
N THR A 210 -8.23 12.95 -1.06
CA THR A 210 -8.27 13.13 -2.53
C THR A 210 -9.44 12.41 -3.22
N ASP A 211 -10.10 11.48 -2.54
CA ASP A 211 -11.29 10.78 -3.04
C ASP A 211 -12.59 11.51 -2.62
N GLY A 212 -12.48 12.60 -1.85
CA GLY A 212 -13.59 13.43 -1.37
C GLY A 212 -14.23 12.93 -0.07
N LEU A 213 -13.64 11.95 0.62
CA LEU A 213 -14.12 11.48 1.90
C LEU A 213 -13.82 12.52 3.00
N PHE A 214 -14.82 12.82 3.82
CA PHE A 214 -14.70 13.78 4.93
C PHE A 214 -14.13 13.13 6.20
N TYR A 215 -13.10 13.76 6.77
CA TYR A 215 -12.40 13.28 7.99
C TYR A 215 -12.64 14.14 9.23
N GLY A 216 -13.51 15.15 9.15
CA GLY A 216 -13.79 16.08 10.24
C GLY A 216 -13.07 17.42 10.09
N TYR A 217 -13.20 18.24 11.14
CA TYR A 217 -12.52 19.53 11.25
C TYR A 217 -11.17 19.37 11.94
N LEU A 218 -10.14 20.03 11.42
CA LEU A 218 -8.88 20.25 12.10
C LEU A 218 -9.07 21.41 13.08
N THR A 219 -9.22 21.12 14.37
CA THR A 219 -9.56 22.15 15.37
C THR A 219 -9.04 21.83 16.75
N ALA A 220 -8.48 22.85 17.39
CA ALA A 220 -8.10 22.89 18.80
C ALA A 220 -9.29 23.15 19.72
N ASN A 221 -10.47 23.51 19.18
CA ASN A 221 -11.68 23.63 19.98
C ASN A 221 -12.24 22.23 20.29
N PRO A 222 -12.14 21.74 21.55
CA PRO A 222 -12.61 20.40 21.89
C PRO A 222 -14.14 20.27 21.85
N SER A 223 -14.86 21.39 21.85
CA SER A 223 -16.33 21.43 21.84
C SER A 223 -16.90 21.50 20.42
N GLN A 224 -16.07 21.71 19.39
CA GLN A 224 -16.54 21.75 18.01
C GLN A 224 -17.03 20.37 17.58
N GLN A 225 -18.29 20.29 17.17
CA GLN A 225 -18.85 19.06 16.60
C GLN A 225 -18.14 18.70 15.30
N GLY A 226 -17.91 17.41 15.09
CA GLY A 226 -17.23 16.93 13.89
C GLY A 226 -15.72 17.16 13.90
N ARG A 227 -15.10 17.49 15.04
CA ARG A 227 -13.63 17.42 15.20
C ARG A 227 -13.12 16.08 14.70
N THR A 228 -11.99 16.10 13.98
CA THR A 228 -11.42 14.88 13.39
C THR A 228 -11.15 13.78 14.41
N ARG A 229 -11.17 12.54 13.94
CA ARG A 229 -10.86 11.32 14.73
C ARG A 229 -9.50 10.73 14.39
N LEU A 230 -8.74 11.36 13.49
CA LEU A 230 -7.40 10.94 13.14
C LEU A 230 -6.44 11.26 14.28
N SER A 231 -5.89 10.22 14.93
CA SER A 231 -5.11 10.35 16.16
C SER A 231 -3.95 11.34 16.06
N LEU A 232 -3.21 11.34 14.94
CA LEU A 232 -2.09 12.26 14.73
C LEU A 232 -2.55 13.73 14.64
N LEU A 233 -3.69 13.99 14.00
CA LEU A 233 -4.21 15.35 13.84
C LEU A 233 -4.88 15.87 15.12
N ILE A 234 -5.46 14.97 15.93
CA ILE A 234 -5.87 15.29 17.31
C ILE A 234 -4.64 15.73 18.10
N GLN A 235 -3.57 14.94 18.12
CA GLN A 235 -2.33 15.27 18.84
C GLN A 235 -1.76 16.62 18.39
N LEU A 236 -1.74 16.89 17.08
CA LEU A 236 -1.31 18.17 16.53
C LEU A 236 -2.10 19.34 17.10
N THR A 237 -3.43 19.28 17.07
CA THR A 237 -4.28 20.38 17.56
C THR A 237 -4.24 20.51 19.08
N ASP A 238 -4.10 19.40 19.84
CA ASP A 238 -3.92 19.43 21.29
C ASP A 238 -2.57 20.06 21.67
N PHE A 239 -1.49 19.75 20.94
CA PHE A 239 -0.18 20.38 21.13
C PHE A 239 -0.21 21.88 20.83
N ALA A 240 -0.93 22.30 19.78
CA ALA A 240 -1.14 23.71 19.47
C ALA A 240 -1.97 24.45 20.54
N ALA A 241 -2.87 23.74 21.24
CA ALA A 241 -3.70 24.30 22.29
C ALA A 241 -2.99 24.45 23.64
N ASP A 242 -1.91 23.68 23.87
CA ASP A 242 -1.15 23.72 25.13
C ASP A 242 -0.27 25.00 25.18
N PRO A 243 -0.48 25.89 26.17
CA PRO A 243 0.26 27.15 26.29
C PRO A 243 1.78 27.01 26.46
N GLN A 244 2.28 25.81 26.73
CA GLN A 244 3.72 25.54 26.82
C GLN A 244 4.43 25.58 25.46
N TYR A 245 3.69 25.40 24.36
CA TYR A 245 4.27 25.33 23.03
C TYR A 245 3.91 26.55 22.18
N THR A 246 4.87 27.00 21.38
CA THR A 246 4.65 27.99 20.33
C THR A 246 4.18 27.30 19.06
N LEU A 247 3.45 27.99 18.17
CA LEU A 247 3.03 27.40 16.90
C LEU A 247 4.24 26.99 16.05
N ALA A 248 5.35 27.75 16.14
CA ALA A 248 6.62 27.38 15.53
C ALA A 248 7.17 26.03 16.03
N SER A 249 7.14 25.78 17.36
CA SER A 249 7.57 24.48 17.91
C SER A 249 6.64 23.32 17.55
N VAL A 250 5.33 23.58 17.47
CA VAL A 250 4.35 22.57 17.06
C VAL A 250 4.53 22.20 15.59
N ARG A 251 4.75 23.21 14.74
CA ARG A 251 5.11 23.01 13.33
C ARG A 251 6.38 22.18 13.18
N ALA A 252 7.43 22.48 13.95
CA ALA A 252 8.68 21.72 13.90
C ALA A 252 8.42 20.24 14.26
N TRP A 253 7.73 19.98 15.37
CA TRP A 253 7.36 18.61 15.76
C TRP A 253 6.56 17.87 14.69
N PHE A 254 5.62 18.54 14.02
CA PHE A 254 4.77 17.90 13.02
C PHE A 254 5.47 17.67 11.68
N CYS A 255 6.31 18.61 11.25
CA CYS A 255 6.89 18.63 9.90
C CYS A 255 8.31 18.07 9.79
N GLY A 256 8.99 17.77 10.91
CA GLY A 256 10.34 17.19 10.92
C GLY A 256 11.25 17.78 11.99
#